data_AF-A0A238FID2-F1
#
_entry.id   AF-A0A238FID2-F1
#
_cell.length_a   1.000
_cell.length_b   1.000
_cell.length_c   1.000
_cell.angle_alpha   90.00
_cell.angle_beta   90.00
_cell.angle_gamma   90.00
#
_symmetry.space_group_name_H-M   'P 1'
#
loop_
_entity.id
_entity.type
_entity.pdbx_description
1 polymer ?
#
loop_
_entity_poly.entity_id
_entity_poly.type
_entity_poly.pdbx_seq_one_letter_code
_entity_poly.pdbx_strand_id
1 'polypeptide(L)'
;MSTPSLLTGKWLYRALLKEAKHLPDTQATQVDHYLHRIKTDFRKPLPLDRSRAYERTSQAQKLLRRLIACNSGHLHAIERVLDQAYARKGKQSHQLLEPFLTTSRRSKTFVSPSLRALILSPLSHQSRPPNIHHLENPPTLPARAFPDTEESRLLGPLIPQRIKAIRRRYWNSQTAKIKSPLAVLVLQGEGEDRIGREEVLKKVGLGSLGEHLQSLGMARFERLEDLTQVREEERPRRSRRLRGVLNQGRRTGVEAHALEGSTSPTPTVKKEVSASQPQGSKKKRITTTTTTTIPGLSLAKWSTPKVLRPRLMRRRYEAVLENAPIVIVERVGSGSKGNQVGRGEGKGGKKETKHPSEKSSASKASGNNVRIQIRLSDFAKSGKGGIGVMGEEDRWWNERGAAE
;
A
#
# COMPACT_ATOMS: atom_id res chain seq x y z
N MET A 1 -2.14 0.54 -46.02
CA MET A 1 -2.06 0.82 -44.57
C MET A 1 -3.26 1.65 -44.13
N SER A 2 -4.26 1.00 -43.52
CA SER A 2 -5.51 1.63 -43.05
C SER A 2 -5.23 2.85 -42.17
N THR A 3 -5.81 4.00 -42.52
CA THR A 3 -5.83 5.17 -41.64
C THR A 3 -6.63 4.82 -40.38
N PRO A 4 -6.18 5.19 -39.17
CA PRO A 4 -7.02 5.03 -37.99
C PRO A 4 -8.28 5.87 -38.20
N SER A 5 -9.36 5.21 -38.59
CA SER A 5 -10.61 5.87 -38.95
C SER A 5 -11.10 6.69 -37.75
N LEU A 6 -11.61 7.90 -37.99
CA LEU A 6 -12.24 8.72 -36.95
C LEU A 6 -13.34 7.95 -36.19
N LEU A 7 -13.97 6.97 -36.85
CA LEU A 7 -14.91 6.01 -36.24
C LEU A 7 -14.29 5.19 -35.09
N THR A 8 -13.02 4.78 -35.24
CA THR A 8 -12.30 4.03 -34.20
C THR A 8 -12.17 4.86 -32.91
N GLY A 9 -12.00 6.18 -33.04
CA GLY A 9 -11.94 7.09 -31.89
C GLY A 9 -13.25 7.18 -31.12
N LYS A 10 -14.39 7.32 -31.83
CA LYS A 10 -15.72 7.45 -31.20
C LYS A 10 -16.15 6.16 -30.49
N TRP A 11 -15.91 5.00 -31.10
CA TRP A 11 -16.19 3.71 -30.46
C TRP A 11 -15.32 3.51 -29.22
N LEU A 12 -14.00 3.77 -29.32
CA LEU A 12 -13.07 3.60 -28.21
C LEU A 12 -13.42 4.51 -27.02
N TYR A 13 -13.81 5.75 -27.30
CA TYR A 13 -14.30 6.68 -26.28
C TYR A 13 -15.53 6.12 -25.54
N ARG A 14 -16.54 5.65 -26.28
CA ARG A 14 -17.77 5.07 -25.70
C ARG A 14 -17.48 3.81 -24.89
N ALA A 15 -16.62 2.93 -25.41
CA ALA A 15 -16.20 1.71 -24.71
C ALA A 15 -15.48 2.06 -23.40
N LEU A 16 -14.52 2.99 -23.44
CA LEU A 16 -13.81 3.45 -22.25
C LEU A 16 -14.76 4.04 -21.20
N LEU A 17 -15.71 4.87 -21.60
CA LEU A 17 -16.71 5.41 -20.67
C LEU A 17 -17.62 4.32 -20.09
N LYS A 18 -18.04 3.34 -20.89
CA LYS A 18 -18.87 2.23 -20.43
C LYS A 18 -18.12 1.38 -19.40
N GLU A 19 -16.90 0.99 -19.70
CA GLU A 19 -16.07 0.17 -18.79
C GLU A 19 -15.67 0.94 -17.53
N ALA A 20 -15.36 2.24 -17.65
CA ALA A 20 -15.04 3.08 -16.49
C ALA A 20 -16.24 3.27 -15.54
N LYS A 21 -17.47 3.25 -16.05
CA LYS A 21 -18.69 3.30 -15.22
C LYS A 21 -18.98 1.99 -14.48
N HIS A 22 -18.38 0.88 -14.92
CA HIS A 22 -18.63 -0.45 -14.37
C HIS A 22 -17.63 -0.86 -13.28
N LEU A 23 -16.66 0.00 -12.92
CA LEU A 23 -15.74 -0.34 -11.83
C LEU A 23 -16.50 -0.47 -10.49
N PRO A 24 -16.05 -1.33 -9.57
CA PRO A 24 -16.77 -1.61 -8.32
C PRO A 24 -16.65 -0.51 -7.27
N ASP A 25 -15.59 0.29 -7.31
CA ASP A 25 -15.36 1.35 -6.34
C ASP A 25 -16.08 2.60 -6.80
N THR A 26 -16.93 3.18 -5.94
CA THR A 26 -17.48 4.49 -6.26
C THR A 26 -16.39 5.52 -6.42
N GLN A 27 -15.27 5.56 -5.69
CA GLN A 27 -14.16 6.52 -5.90
C GLN A 27 -13.37 6.28 -7.20
N ALA A 28 -12.98 5.03 -7.48
CA ALA A 28 -12.39 4.70 -8.78
C ALA A 28 -13.37 4.96 -9.95
N THR A 29 -14.70 4.87 -9.71
CA THR A 29 -15.76 5.30 -10.65
C THR A 29 -16.24 6.75 -10.51
N GLN A 30 -15.94 7.53 -9.44
CA GLN A 30 -16.82 8.62 -8.91
C GLN A 30 -16.74 9.86 -9.76
N VAL A 31 -17.19 9.76 -10.99
CA VAL A 31 -17.56 10.90 -11.83
C VAL A 31 -16.37 11.66 -12.42
N ASP A 32 -15.19 11.73 -11.77
CA ASP A 32 -14.02 12.44 -12.30
C ASP A 32 -12.77 11.59 -12.61
N HIS A 33 -12.00 10.92 -11.72
CA HIS A 33 -10.60 10.58 -12.13
C HIS A 33 -10.46 9.89 -13.50
N TYR A 34 -11.04 8.70 -13.72
CA TYR A 34 -10.98 8.06 -15.05
C TYR A 34 -11.92 8.73 -16.06
N LEU A 35 -13.12 9.15 -15.66
CA LEU A 35 -14.09 9.76 -16.58
C LEU A 35 -13.63 11.14 -17.07
N HIS A 36 -13.27 12.07 -16.18
CA HIS A 36 -12.54 13.31 -16.44
C HIS A 36 -11.23 13.05 -17.18
N ARG A 37 -10.41 12.07 -16.80
CA ARG A 37 -9.19 11.75 -17.57
C ARG A 37 -9.52 11.35 -19.01
N ILE A 38 -10.48 10.45 -19.23
CA ILE A 38 -10.91 10.04 -20.57
C ILE A 38 -11.50 11.24 -21.32
N LYS A 39 -12.39 12.02 -20.70
CA LYS A 39 -12.98 13.23 -21.30
C LYS A 39 -11.90 14.24 -21.68
N THR A 40 -10.98 14.58 -20.78
CA THR A 40 -9.88 15.53 -21.05
C THR A 40 -8.89 14.97 -22.07
N ASP A 41 -8.54 13.69 -21.98
CA ASP A 41 -7.65 13.03 -22.94
C ASP A 41 -8.28 12.89 -24.32
N PHE A 42 -9.60 12.85 -24.49
CA PHE A 42 -10.27 12.86 -25.80
C PHE A 42 -10.64 14.26 -26.30
N ARG A 43 -10.81 15.24 -25.41
CA ARG A 43 -11.02 16.67 -25.78
C ARG A 43 -9.77 17.33 -26.36
N LYS A 44 -8.57 16.85 -26.03
CA LYS A 44 -7.32 17.34 -26.63
C LYS A 44 -7.38 17.17 -28.16
N PRO A 45 -6.95 18.15 -28.96
CA PRO A 45 -6.91 18.00 -30.42
C PRO A 45 -6.05 16.78 -30.79
N LEU A 46 -6.41 16.09 -31.88
CA LEU A 46 -5.56 15.02 -32.38
C LEU A 46 -4.22 15.64 -32.83
N PRO A 47 -3.08 15.02 -32.51
CA PRO A 47 -1.81 15.50 -33.03
C PRO A 47 -1.80 15.36 -34.56
N LEU A 48 -1.20 16.33 -35.25
CA LEU A 48 -1.00 16.30 -36.70
C LEU A 48 -0.14 15.09 -37.11
N ASP A 49 0.83 14.73 -36.25
CA ASP A 49 1.70 13.58 -36.47
C ASP A 49 0.93 12.25 -36.34
N ARG A 50 0.88 11.48 -37.44
CA ARG A 50 0.25 10.15 -37.48
C ARG A 50 0.82 9.20 -36.43
N SER A 51 2.12 9.27 -36.15
CA SER A 51 2.79 8.46 -35.12
C SER A 51 2.25 8.76 -33.72
N ARG A 52 2.15 10.03 -33.34
CA ARG A 52 1.58 10.45 -32.06
C ARG A 52 0.10 10.11 -31.94
N ALA A 53 -0.66 10.21 -33.03
CA ALA A 53 -2.06 9.80 -33.08
C ALA A 53 -2.19 8.28 -32.81
N TYR A 54 -1.34 7.48 -33.44
CA TYR A 54 -1.27 6.03 -33.20
C TYR A 54 -0.90 5.71 -31.75
N GLU A 55 0.11 6.36 -31.19
CA GLU A 55 0.50 6.17 -29.78
C GLU A 55 -0.67 6.47 -28.82
N ARG A 56 -1.42 7.54 -29.06
CA ARG A 56 -2.58 7.91 -28.24
C ARG A 56 -3.70 6.87 -28.35
N THR A 57 -4.00 6.36 -29.55
CA THR A 57 -4.97 5.27 -29.70
C THR A 57 -4.50 3.99 -29.03
N SER A 58 -3.21 3.64 -29.13
CA SER A 58 -2.60 2.48 -28.47
C SER A 58 -2.67 2.62 -26.94
N GLN A 59 -2.40 3.81 -26.39
CA GLN A 59 -2.53 4.10 -24.96
C GLN A 59 -3.99 3.96 -24.49
N ALA A 60 -4.95 4.47 -25.27
CA ALA A 60 -6.37 4.35 -24.97
C ALA A 60 -6.85 2.88 -25.03
N GLN A 61 -6.40 2.08 -26.00
CA GLN A 61 -6.66 0.64 -26.05
C GLN A 61 -6.03 -0.12 -24.87
N LYS A 62 -4.81 0.25 -24.46
CA LYS A 62 -4.16 -0.30 -23.25
C LYS A 62 -4.95 0.04 -21.99
N LEU A 63 -5.52 1.24 -21.91
CA LEU A 63 -6.41 1.63 -20.81
C LEU A 63 -7.70 0.80 -20.84
N LEU A 64 -8.34 0.65 -22.01
CA LEU A 64 -9.55 -0.14 -22.17
C LEU A 64 -9.33 -1.58 -21.72
N ARG A 65 -8.26 -2.24 -22.20
CA ARG A 65 -7.90 -3.59 -21.77
C ARG A 65 -7.74 -3.68 -20.26
N ARG A 66 -7.15 -2.68 -19.61
CA ARG A 66 -7.01 -2.65 -18.14
C ARG A 66 -8.34 -2.49 -17.42
N LEU A 67 -9.26 -1.68 -17.94
CA LEU A 67 -10.58 -1.49 -17.33
C LEU A 67 -11.42 -2.77 -17.45
N ILE A 68 -11.47 -3.37 -18.64
CA ILE A 68 -12.11 -4.67 -18.86
C ILE A 68 -11.52 -5.72 -17.90
N ALA A 69 -10.19 -5.73 -17.74
CA ALA A 69 -9.51 -6.64 -16.83
C ALA A 69 -9.96 -6.48 -15.38
N CYS A 70 -10.05 -5.23 -14.93
CA CYS A 70 -10.46 -4.87 -13.59
C CYS A 70 -11.90 -5.34 -13.34
N ASN A 71 -12.79 -5.07 -14.30
CA ASN A 71 -14.20 -5.46 -14.27
C ASN A 71 -14.37 -7.00 -14.29
N SER A 72 -13.52 -7.70 -15.03
CA SER A 72 -13.49 -9.18 -15.02
C SER A 72 -12.86 -9.77 -13.75
N GLY A 73 -12.27 -8.95 -12.86
CA GLY A 73 -11.76 -9.41 -11.58
C GLY A 73 -10.28 -9.83 -11.55
N HIS A 74 -9.46 -9.37 -12.50
CA HIS A 74 -8.02 -9.61 -12.45
C HIS A 74 -7.35 -8.74 -11.38
N LEU A 75 -6.75 -9.39 -10.38
CA LEU A 75 -6.16 -8.74 -9.21
C LEU A 75 -5.18 -7.59 -9.54
N HIS A 76 -4.22 -7.84 -10.42
CA HIS A 76 -3.21 -6.84 -10.77
C HIS A 76 -3.81 -5.64 -11.50
N ALA A 77 -4.90 -5.83 -12.23
CA ALA A 77 -5.60 -4.73 -12.87
C ALA A 77 -6.36 -3.89 -11.84
N ILE A 78 -7.03 -4.55 -10.89
CA ILE A 78 -7.72 -3.89 -9.76
C ILE A 78 -6.72 -3.04 -8.96
N GLU A 79 -5.61 -3.63 -8.51
CA GLU A 79 -4.56 -2.93 -7.75
C GLU A 79 -4.04 -1.73 -8.52
N ARG A 80 -3.77 -1.88 -9.82
CA ARG A 80 -3.27 -0.78 -10.65
C ARG A 80 -4.30 0.32 -10.86
N VAL A 81 -5.59 -0.03 -10.95
CA VAL A 81 -6.68 0.95 -11.08
C VAL A 81 -6.83 1.74 -9.78
N LEU A 82 -6.85 1.06 -8.63
CA LEU A 82 -6.91 1.67 -7.30
C LEU A 82 -5.68 2.54 -7.02
N ASP A 83 -4.47 2.05 -7.31
CA ASP A 83 -3.23 2.81 -7.17
C ASP A 83 -3.26 4.13 -7.97
N GLN A 84 -3.90 4.14 -9.14
CA GLN A 84 -4.02 5.35 -9.94
C GLN A 84 -5.11 6.28 -9.41
N ALA A 85 -6.27 5.74 -9.02
CA ALA A 85 -7.40 6.51 -8.48
C ALA A 85 -7.02 7.24 -7.19
N TYR A 86 -6.30 6.57 -6.29
CA TYR A 86 -5.81 7.11 -5.02
C TYR A 86 -4.42 7.76 -5.12
N ALA A 87 -3.98 8.12 -6.33
CA ALA A 87 -2.73 8.83 -6.59
C ALA A 87 -1.47 8.21 -5.94
N ARG A 88 -1.43 6.87 -5.86
CA ARG A 88 -0.26 6.08 -5.48
C ARG A 88 0.73 5.97 -6.64
N LYS A 89 0.21 5.97 -7.87
CA LYS A 89 0.99 5.87 -9.11
C LYS A 89 0.60 6.93 -10.13
N GLY A 90 1.53 7.26 -11.03
CA GLY A 90 1.29 8.14 -12.18
C GLY A 90 1.41 9.63 -11.87
N LYS A 91 0.77 10.48 -12.70
CA LYS A 91 0.91 11.94 -12.63
C LYS A 91 0.44 12.53 -11.30
N GLN A 92 -0.69 12.05 -10.77
CA GLN A 92 -1.23 12.56 -9.51
C GLN A 92 -0.33 12.22 -8.32
N SER A 93 0.33 11.06 -8.32
CA SER A 93 1.34 10.71 -7.32
C SER A 93 2.49 11.70 -7.31
N HIS A 94 2.98 12.08 -8.50
CA HIS A 94 4.00 13.12 -8.62
C HIS A 94 3.50 14.48 -8.12
N GLN A 95 2.25 14.86 -8.40
CA GLN A 95 1.66 16.11 -7.91
C GLN A 95 1.56 16.14 -6.38
N LEU A 96 1.24 15.01 -5.73
CA LEU A 96 1.23 14.91 -4.26
C LEU A 96 2.64 14.96 -3.66
N LEU A 97 3.63 14.39 -4.34
CA LEU A 97 5.03 14.44 -3.91
C LEU A 97 5.73 15.76 -4.24
N GLU A 98 5.26 16.50 -5.23
CA GLU A 98 5.89 17.72 -5.72
C GLU A 98 6.16 18.76 -4.61
N PRO A 99 5.22 19.07 -3.69
CA PRO A 99 5.48 19.99 -2.58
C PRO A 99 6.67 19.59 -1.69
N PHE A 100 6.95 18.29 -1.57
CA PHE A 100 8.09 17.79 -0.82
C PHE A 100 9.40 17.97 -1.61
N LEU A 101 9.33 17.84 -2.95
CA LEU A 101 10.48 17.91 -3.85
C LEU A 101 10.86 19.34 -4.25
N THR A 102 9.90 20.26 -4.39
CA THR A 102 10.14 21.64 -4.83
C THR A 102 11.05 22.39 -3.86
N THR A 103 10.79 22.26 -2.56
CA THR A 103 11.60 22.87 -1.51
C THR A 103 13.05 22.38 -1.59
N SER A 104 13.25 21.05 -1.73
CA SER A 104 14.57 20.41 -1.87
C SER A 104 15.31 20.82 -3.14
N ARG A 105 14.61 21.09 -4.25
CA ARG A 105 15.22 21.53 -5.51
C ARG A 105 15.71 22.97 -5.48
N ARG A 106 15.06 23.83 -4.68
CA ARG A 106 15.42 25.25 -4.53
C ARG A 106 16.53 25.46 -3.51
N SER A 107 16.57 24.65 -2.44
CA SER A 107 17.59 24.77 -1.41
C SER A 107 18.95 24.22 -1.85
N LYS A 108 20.04 24.89 -1.43
CA LYS A 108 21.42 24.40 -1.62
C LYS A 108 21.65 23.09 -0.85
N THR A 109 20.98 22.94 0.28
CA THR A 109 20.86 21.71 1.05
C THR A 109 19.74 20.89 0.45
N PHE A 110 20.04 19.76 -0.19
CA PHE A 110 19.07 18.94 -0.93
C PHE A 110 17.92 18.33 -0.09
N VAL A 111 17.72 18.74 1.16
CA VAL A 111 16.95 17.98 2.16
C VAL A 111 16.00 18.91 2.92
N SER A 112 14.73 18.99 2.51
CA SER A 112 13.69 19.56 3.39
C SER A 112 13.44 18.62 4.57
N PRO A 113 13.02 19.11 5.75
CA PRO A 113 12.72 18.26 6.90
C PRO A 113 11.66 17.18 6.61
N SER A 114 10.60 17.54 5.87
CA SER A 114 9.54 16.62 5.46
C SER A 114 10.04 15.52 4.51
N LEU A 115 10.81 15.90 3.50
CA LEU A 115 11.36 14.94 2.55
C LEU A 115 12.40 14.03 3.23
N ARG A 116 13.19 14.56 4.17
CA ARG A 116 14.12 13.79 5.01
C ARG A 116 13.40 12.71 5.79
N ALA A 117 12.30 13.08 6.46
CA ALA A 117 11.50 12.12 7.21
C ALA A 117 10.98 11.01 6.28
N LEU A 118 10.48 11.37 5.09
CA LEU A 118 9.98 10.40 4.10
C LEU A 118 11.04 9.45 3.57
N ILE A 119 12.28 9.92 3.39
CA ILE A 119 13.38 9.08 2.90
C ILE A 119 13.87 8.13 3.98
N LEU A 120 14.01 8.62 5.21
CA LEU A 120 14.55 7.84 6.33
C LEU A 120 13.54 6.85 6.91
N SER A 121 12.24 7.09 6.74
CA SER A 121 11.21 6.21 7.27
C SER A 121 11.12 4.91 6.46
N PRO A 122 11.16 3.73 7.12
CA PRO A 122 10.98 2.44 6.45
C PRO A 122 9.56 2.26 5.88
N LEU A 123 8.58 3.01 6.36
CA LEU A 123 7.17 2.87 5.96
C LEU A 123 6.90 3.49 4.58
N SER A 124 7.55 4.63 4.29
CA SER A 124 7.41 5.35 3.03
C SER A 124 8.41 4.91 1.97
N HIS A 125 9.51 4.26 2.35
CA HIS A 125 10.53 3.82 1.40
C HIS A 125 10.17 2.45 0.79
N GLN A 126 10.30 2.30 -0.53
CA GLN A 126 10.02 1.02 -1.22
C GLN A 126 11.10 -0.03 -1.01
N SER A 127 12.35 0.39 -0.76
CA SER A 127 13.47 -0.49 -0.41
C SER A 127 13.96 -0.23 1.00
N ARG A 128 15.12 -0.77 1.39
CA ARG A 128 15.80 -0.37 2.63
C ARG A 128 16.02 1.15 2.66
N PRO A 129 15.58 1.87 3.72
CA PRO A 129 15.82 3.30 3.84
C PRO A 129 17.33 3.57 4.01
N PRO A 130 17.86 4.65 3.43
CA PRO A 130 19.27 5.01 3.59
C PRO A 130 19.56 5.47 5.03
N ASN A 131 20.82 5.33 5.45
CA ASN A 131 21.27 5.91 6.71
C ASN A 131 21.31 7.45 6.60
N ILE A 132 21.18 8.13 7.73
CA ILE A 132 21.27 9.60 7.83
C ILE A 132 22.58 10.10 7.21
N HIS A 133 23.70 9.44 7.52
CA HIS A 133 25.01 9.78 6.96
C HIS A 133 25.06 9.66 5.43
N HIS A 134 24.30 8.74 4.84
CA HIS A 134 24.25 8.58 3.38
C HIS A 134 23.50 9.71 2.68
N LEU A 135 22.72 10.52 3.39
CA LEU A 135 22.06 11.69 2.80
C LEU A 135 23.06 12.85 2.60
N GLU A 136 24.05 12.95 3.49
CA GLU A 136 25.11 13.96 3.43
C GLU A 136 26.26 13.50 2.52
N ASN A 137 26.70 12.26 2.73
CA ASN A 137 27.80 11.62 2.03
C ASN A 137 27.30 10.31 1.39
N PRO A 138 26.77 10.39 0.15
CA PRO A 138 26.21 9.22 -0.49
C PRO A 138 27.32 8.19 -0.80
N PRO A 139 27.02 6.89 -0.69
CA PRO A 139 28.01 5.83 -0.94
C PRO A 139 28.53 5.80 -2.39
N THR A 140 27.85 6.47 -3.32
CA THR A 140 28.28 6.64 -4.71
C THR A 140 29.34 7.73 -4.88
N LEU A 141 29.67 8.47 -3.83
CA LEU A 141 30.67 9.53 -3.85
C LEU A 141 32.07 8.88 -3.69
N PRO A 142 33.00 9.09 -4.62
CA PRO A 142 34.35 8.55 -4.50
C PRO A 142 35.11 9.22 -3.35
N ALA A 143 36.10 8.54 -2.77
CA ALA A 143 36.90 9.09 -1.67
C ALA A 143 37.63 10.38 -2.10
N ARG A 144 38.08 10.46 -3.35
CA ARG A 144 38.58 11.69 -4.03
C ARG A 144 37.71 12.96 -3.85
N ALA A 145 36.42 12.83 -3.54
CA ALA A 145 35.58 14.00 -3.27
C ALA A 145 35.93 14.74 -1.97
N PHE A 146 36.68 14.10 -1.07
CA PHE A 146 37.13 14.69 0.20
C PHE A 146 38.59 15.12 0.07
N PRO A 147 38.92 16.40 0.35
CA PRO A 147 40.26 16.95 0.13
C PRO A 147 41.34 16.26 0.97
N ASP A 148 40.96 15.70 2.13
CA ASP A 148 41.89 15.11 3.10
C ASP A 148 42.31 13.68 2.74
N THR A 149 41.67 13.07 1.74
CA THR A 149 41.95 11.68 1.35
C THR A 149 43.19 11.56 0.47
N GLU A 150 43.91 10.44 0.58
CA GLU A 150 45.09 10.15 -0.25
C GLU A 150 44.76 10.17 -1.74
N GLU A 151 43.60 9.65 -2.15
CA GLU A 151 43.15 9.72 -3.54
C GLU A 151 43.04 11.16 -4.07
N SER A 152 42.56 12.08 -3.22
CA SER A 152 42.50 13.50 -3.58
C SER A 152 43.89 14.13 -3.67
N ARG A 153 44.85 13.67 -2.86
CA ARG A 153 46.26 14.13 -2.94
C ARG A 153 46.96 13.60 -4.20
N LEU A 154 46.73 12.34 -4.54
CA LEU A 154 47.36 11.69 -5.70
C LEU A 154 46.77 12.14 -7.03
N LEU A 155 45.44 12.23 -7.13
CA LEU A 155 44.73 12.51 -8.40
C LEU A 155 44.22 13.96 -8.49
N GLY A 156 44.35 14.75 -7.43
CA GLY A 156 43.75 16.07 -7.26
C GLY A 156 42.28 16.00 -6.78
N PRO A 157 41.74 17.05 -6.13
CA PRO A 157 40.35 17.03 -5.65
C PRO A 157 39.33 16.96 -6.79
N LEU A 158 38.16 16.40 -6.49
CA LEU A 158 37.06 16.32 -7.47
C LEU A 158 36.41 17.70 -7.68
N ILE A 159 36.09 18.04 -8.93
CA ILE A 159 35.44 19.33 -9.27
C ILE A 159 34.09 19.44 -8.52
N PRO A 160 33.78 20.58 -7.86
CA PRO A 160 32.55 20.75 -7.06
C PRO A 160 31.26 20.46 -7.83
N GLN A 161 31.23 20.78 -9.13
CA GLN A 161 30.10 20.49 -10.01
C GLN A 161 29.84 18.98 -10.14
N ARG A 162 30.90 18.18 -10.23
CA ARG A 162 30.81 16.72 -10.32
C ARG A 162 30.35 16.11 -9.00
N ILE A 163 30.83 16.63 -7.86
CA ILE A 163 30.33 16.27 -6.52
C ILE A 163 28.82 16.54 -6.42
N LYS A 164 28.39 17.75 -6.81
CA LYS A 164 26.97 18.15 -6.83
C LYS A 164 26.14 17.25 -7.75
N ALA A 165 26.65 16.89 -8.92
CA ALA A 165 25.99 16.00 -9.86
C ALA A 165 25.81 14.58 -9.30
N ILE A 166 26.85 14.01 -8.68
CA ILE A 166 26.79 12.69 -8.03
C ILE A 166 25.77 12.69 -6.90
N ARG A 167 25.81 13.70 -6.00
CA ARG A 167 24.83 13.86 -4.92
C ARG A 167 23.41 13.97 -5.47
N ARG A 168 23.19 14.76 -6.52
CA ARG A 168 21.87 14.90 -7.17
C ARG A 168 21.39 13.59 -7.79
N ARG A 169 22.27 12.81 -8.44
CA ARG A 169 21.92 11.49 -9.01
C ARG A 169 21.49 10.52 -7.91
N TYR A 170 22.26 10.45 -6.82
CA TYR A 170 21.90 9.64 -5.66
C TYR A 170 20.55 10.08 -5.09
N TRP A 171 20.34 11.37 -4.88
CA TRP A 171 19.08 11.90 -4.36
C TRP A 171 17.87 11.58 -5.25
N ASN A 172 18.00 11.77 -6.56
CA ASN A 172 16.95 11.40 -7.51
C ASN A 172 16.64 9.90 -7.44
N SER A 173 17.66 9.05 -7.23
CA SER A 173 17.47 7.61 -7.08
C SER A 173 16.74 7.23 -5.79
N GLN A 174 16.94 7.98 -4.69
CA GLN A 174 16.23 7.74 -3.43
C GLN A 174 14.80 8.28 -3.49
N THR A 175 14.61 9.49 -4.04
CA THR A 175 13.27 10.10 -4.16
C THR A 175 12.35 9.31 -5.09
N ALA A 176 12.87 8.66 -6.13
CA ALA A 176 12.10 7.75 -6.99
C ALA A 176 11.59 6.50 -6.25
N LYS A 177 12.19 6.12 -5.11
CA LYS A 177 11.81 4.96 -4.30
C LYS A 177 10.84 5.31 -3.17
N ILE A 178 10.45 6.57 -3.04
CA ILE A 178 9.49 7.00 -2.02
C ILE A 178 8.07 6.71 -2.51
N LYS A 179 7.24 6.13 -1.65
CA LYS A 179 5.79 6.03 -1.84
C LYS A 179 5.16 7.39 -1.61
N SER A 180 4.29 7.85 -2.52
CA SER A 180 3.58 9.13 -2.32
C SER A 180 2.75 9.10 -1.03
N PRO A 181 2.79 10.14 -0.19
CA PRO A 181 1.92 10.21 0.97
C PRO A 181 0.46 10.36 0.52
N LEU A 182 -0.44 9.65 1.21
CA LEU A 182 -1.88 9.71 0.91
C LEU A 182 -2.50 10.98 1.48
N ALA A 183 -2.13 11.33 2.71
CA ALA A 183 -2.60 12.52 3.41
C ALA A 183 -1.48 13.15 4.25
N VAL A 184 -1.64 14.45 4.53
CA VAL A 184 -0.81 15.23 5.45
C VAL A 184 -1.69 15.73 6.58
N LEU A 185 -1.51 15.15 7.77
CA LEU A 185 -2.21 15.52 9.00
C LEU A 185 -1.37 16.57 9.74
N VAL A 186 -1.99 17.69 10.12
CA VAL A 186 -1.35 18.68 10.99
C VAL A 186 -2.06 18.59 12.33
N LEU A 187 -1.36 18.05 13.34
CA LEU A 187 -1.87 17.99 14.71
C LEU A 187 -1.52 19.31 15.39
N GLN A 188 -2.53 20.18 15.50
CA GLN A 188 -2.50 21.38 16.32
C GLN A 188 -3.11 21.04 17.69
N GLY A 189 -2.59 21.63 18.77
CA GLY A 189 -3.28 21.55 20.06
C GLY A 189 -4.66 22.19 19.95
N GLU A 190 -5.63 21.68 20.70
CA GLU A 190 -6.99 22.26 20.77
C GLU A 190 -6.88 23.76 21.09
N GLY A 191 -7.28 24.63 20.14
CA GLY A 191 -7.32 26.09 20.33
C GLY A 191 -6.35 26.94 19.52
N GLU A 192 -5.49 26.38 18.64
CA GLU A 192 -4.66 27.21 17.74
C GLU A 192 -5.35 27.55 16.41
N ASP A 193 -5.34 28.84 16.04
CA ASP A 193 -5.92 29.38 14.82
C ASP A 193 -5.32 28.80 13.52
N ARG A 194 -6.09 28.90 12.42
CA ARG A 194 -5.69 28.50 11.05
C ARG A 194 -4.35 29.10 10.61
N ILE A 195 -4.03 30.32 11.07
CA ILE A 195 -2.77 31.02 10.77
C ILE A 195 -1.56 30.21 11.25
N GLY A 196 -1.68 29.50 12.37
CA GLY A 196 -0.62 28.62 12.87
C GLY A 196 -0.36 27.41 11.96
N ARG A 197 -1.35 26.94 11.20
CA ARG A 197 -1.23 25.72 10.37
C ARG A 197 -0.30 25.95 9.19
N GLU A 198 -0.49 27.05 8.47
CA GLU A 198 0.33 27.40 7.32
C GLU A 198 1.78 27.67 7.72
N GLU A 199 1.99 28.32 8.87
CA GLU A 199 3.32 28.53 9.42
C GLU A 199 4.04 27.22 9.76
N VAL A 200 3.33 26.27 10.37
CA VAL A 200 3.86 24.93 10.68
C VAL A 200 4.23 24.19 9.38
N LEU A 201 3.37 24.25 8.35
CA LEU A 201 3.66 23.66 7.05
C LEU A 201 4.86 24.34 6.36
N LYS A 202 4.95 25.67 6.41
CA LYS A 202 6.08 26.44 5.88
C LYS A 202 7.41 26.07 6.55
N LYS A 203 7.42 25.93 7.87
CA LYS A 203 8.60 25.48 8.66
C LYS A 203 9.08 24.08 8.26
N VAL A 204 8.16 23.21 7.86
CA VAL A 204 8.44 21.84 7.40
C VAL A 204 8.79 21.76 5.91
N GLY A 205 8.72 22.89 5.19
CA GLY A 205 8.98 22.95 3.76
C GLY A 205 7.80 22.47 2.90
N LEU A 206 6.59 22.47 3.47
CA LEU A 206 5.32 22.15 2.82
C LEU A 206 4.43 23.38 2.62
N GLY A 207 4.99 24.59 2.68
CA GLY A 207 4.21 25.82 2.46
C GLY A 207 3.60 25.93 1.06
N SER A 208 4.11 25.17 0.07
CA SER A 208 3.50 25.07 -1.27
C SER A 208 2.43 23.98 -1.37
N LEU A 209 2.16 23.25 -0.28
CA LEU A 209 1.07 22.29 -0.23
C LEU A 209 -0.23 23.10 -0.15
N GLY A 210 -0.81 23.42 -1.30
CA GLY A 210 -2.07 24.17 -1.35
C GLY A 210 -3.16 23.44 -0.57
N GLU A 211 -4.06 24.20 0.05
CA GLU A 211 -5.17 23.69 0.86
C GLU A 211 -5.97 22.59 0.13
N HIS A 212 -6.16 22.78 -1.17
CA HIS A 212 -6.86 21.83 -2.03
C HIS A 212 -6.21 20.44 -2.06
N LEU A 213 -4.87 20.34 -2.12
CA LEU A 213 -4.20 19.04 -2.15
C LEU A 213 -4.28 18.34 -0.79
N GLN A 214 -4.28 19.11 0.28
CA GLN A 214 -4.42 18.57 1.63
C GLN A 214 -5.84 18.06 1.88
N SER A 215 -6.87 18.86 1.56
CA SER A 215 -8.27 18.45 1.69
C SER A 215 -8.59 17.24 0.81
N LEU A 216 -8.06 17.22 -0.41
CA LEU A 216 -8.21 16.08 -1.33
C LEU A 216 -7.51 14.82 -0.80
N GLY A 217 -6.32 14.95 -0.20
CA GLY A 217 -5.63 13.84 0.45
C GLY A 217 -6.41 13.27 1.64
N MET A 218 -6.98 14.15 2.47
CA MET A 218 -7.82 13.79 3.61
C MET A 218 -9.10 13.09 3.19
N ALA A 219 -9.85 13.65 2.23
CA ALA A 219 -11.08 13.06 1.73
C ALA A 219 -10.84 11.65 1.14
N ARG A 220 -9.68 11.44 0.49
CA ARG A 220 -9.29 10.10 -0.01
C ARG A 220 -8.98 9.13 1.12
N PHE A 221 -8.33 9.61 2.16
CA PHE A 221 -7.96 8.82 3.32
C PHE A 221 -9.20 8.37 4.10
N GLU A 222 -10.04 9.31 4.52
CA GLU A 222 -11.31 9.04 5.22
C GLU A 222 -12.18 8.07 4.43
N ARG A 223 -12.29 8.30 3.11
CA ARG A 223 -13.07 7.41 2.25
C ARG A 223 -12.51 6.00 2.15
N LEU A 224 -11.18 5.83 2.10
CA LEU A 224 -10.59 4.50 2.14
C LEU A 224 -10.90 3.83 3.47
N GLU A 225 -10.84 4.55 4.58
CA GLU A 225 -11.22 4.01 5.89
C GLU A 225 -12.69 3.56 5.89
N ASP A 226 -13.62 4.40 5.41
CA ASP A 226 -15.04 4.06 5.26
C ASP A 226 -15.25 2.80 4.43
N LEU A 227 -14.52 2.66 3.31
CA LEU A 227 -14.63 1.50 2.42
C LEU A 227 -14.03 0.22 3.03
N THR A 228 -13.11 0.35 3.98
CA THR A 228 -12.58 -0.79 4.73
C THR A 228 -13.44 -1.18 5.93
N GLN A 229 -14.20 -0.24 6.50
CA GLN A 229 -15.06 -0.52 7.63
C GLN A 229 -16.21 -1.46 7.24
N VAL A 230 -16.31 -2.57 7.96
CA VAL A 230 -17.49 -3.45 7.89
C VAL A 230 -18.52 -2.92 8.88
N ARG A 231 -19.67 -2.46 8.36
CA ARG A 231 -20.81 -2.10 9.21
C ARG A 231 -21.16 -3.28 10.10
N GLU A 232 -21.38 -3.03 11.39
CA GLU A 232 -21.64 -4.11 12.34
C GLU A 232 -22.87 -4.94 11.97
N GLU A 233 -23.85 -4.31 11.32
CA GLU A 233 -25.06 -4.93 10.79
C GLU A 233 -24.78 -5.93 9.66
N GLU A 234 -23.75 -5.66 8.85
CA GLU A 234 -23.34 -6.51 7.72
C GLU A 234 -22.39 -7.63 8.17
N ARG A 235 -21.85 -7.55 9.39
CA ARG A 235 -21.07 -8.66 9.94
C ARG A 235 -22.03 -9.84 10.03
N PRO A 236 -21.73 -10.97 9.35
CA PRO A 236 -22.60 -12.12 9.40
C PRO A 236 -22.78 -12.49 10.87
N ARG A 237 -24.03 -12.40 11.35
CA ARG A 237 -24.38 -12.81 12.71
C ARG A 237 -23.85 -14.22 12.87
N ARG A 238 -22.89 -14.40 13.79
CA ARG A 238 -22.27 -15.70 14.06
C ARG A 238 -23.38 -16.74 14.06
N SER A 239 -23.34 -17.68 13.11
CA SER A 239 -24.32 -18.74 13.08
C SER A 239 -24.27 -19.40 14.45
N ARG A 240 -25.36 -19.34 15.21
CA ARG A 240 -25.48 -19.87 16.58
C ARG A 240 -25.34 -21.41 16.65
N ARG A 241 -24.85 -22.02 15.58
CA ARG A 241 -24.56 -23.45 15.49
C ARG A 241 -23.19 -23.69 16.15
N LEU A 242 -23.20 -24.59 17.13
CA LEU A 242 -22.08 -25.05 17.96
C LEU A 242 -21.81 -24.28 19.27
N ARG A 243 -22.81 -23.60 19.86
CA ARG A 243 -22.74 -23.23 21.29
C ARG A 243 -23.57 -24.12 22.23
N GLY A 244 -24.13 -25.21 21.74
CA GLY A 244 -24.90 -26.12 22.58
C GLY A 244 -25.00 -27.51 21.98
N VAL A 245 -24.03 -28.37 22.33
CA VAL A 245 -24.27 -29.83 22.52
C VAL A 245 -23.34 -30.40 23.59
N LEU A 246 -22.19 -29.78 23.93
CA LEU A 246 -21.17 -30.49 24.71
C LEU A 246 -21.29 -30.48 26.25
N ASN A 247 -22.38 -30.03 26.89
CA ASN A 247 -22.38 -29.89 28.36
C ASN A 247 -23.68 -30.27 29.11
N GLN A 248 -24.51 -31.17 28.58
CA GLN A 248 -25.66 -31.70 29.34
C GLN A 248 -25.62 -33.20 29.67
N GLY A 249 -24.50 -33.89 29.43
CA GLY A 249 -24.42 -35.34 29.63
C GLY A 249 -23.17 -35.84 30.35
N ARG A 250 -22.90 -35.37 31.57
CA ARG A 250 -22.03 -36.10 32.52
C ARG A 250 -22.47 -35.84 33.96
N ARG A 251 -23.67 -36.32 34.27
CA ARG A 251 -24.08 -36.72 35.62
C ARG A 251 -24.49 -38.18 35.54
N THR A 252 -23.62 -39.03 36.10
CA THR A 252 -23.63 -40.48 36.36
C THR A 252 -22.17 -40.89 36.10
N GLY A 253 -21.31 -41.07 37.10
CA GLY A 253 -21.52 -41.79 38.35
C GLY A 253 -21.24 -43.27 38.08
N VAL A 254 -19.97 -43.67 37.97
CA VAL A 254 -19.49 -45.01 38.29
C VAL A 254 -18.03 -44.88 38.74
N GLU A 255 -17.77 -45.46 39.89
CA GLU A 255 -16.50 -45.58 40.58
C GLU A 255 -15.55 -46.57 39.90
N ALA A 256 -14.30 -46.48 40.33
CA ALA A 256 -13.42 -47.61 40.64
C ALA A 256 -12.35 -48.05 39.62
N HIS A 257 -11.23 -48.36 40.26
CA HIS A 257 -10.08 -49.19 39.89
C HIS A 257 -8.91 -48.55 39.12
N ALA A 258 -7.92 -48.21 39.95
CA ALA A 258 -6.49 -48.34 39.69
C ALA A 258 -6.12 -49.67 39.02
N LEU A 259 -5.08 -49.65 38.19
CA LEU A 259 -3.94 -50.57 38.29
C LEU A 259 -2.81 -50.15 37.34
N GLU A 260 -1.62 -50.34 37.87
CA GLU A 260 -0.30 -50.11 37.30
C GLU A 260 0.06 -51.14 36.21
N GLY A 261 1.14 -50.88 35.48
CA GLY A 261 1.88 -51.88 34.71
C GLY A 261 2.01 -51.50 33.23
N SER A 262 3.17 -51.02 32.76
CA SER A 262 4.40 -51.78 32.47
C SER A 262 4.46 -52.31 31.03
N THR A 263 5.67 -52.19 30.45
CA THR A 263 6.20 -52.84 29.23
C THR A 263 5.99 -52.18 27.85
N SER A 264 7.05 -51.52 27.38
CA SER A 264 7.66 -51.70 26.04
C SER A 264 8.18 -53.15 25.86
N PRO A 265 8.64 -53.70 24.68
CA PRO A 265 9.07 -53.02 23.43
C PRO A 265 8.82 -53.76 22.06
N THR A 266 9.08 -53.07 20.92
CA THR A 266 9.51 -53.56 19.57
C THR A 266 8.56 -54.49 18.75
N PRO A 267 8.77 -54.81 17.43
CA PRO A 267 9.84 -54.45 16.49
C PRO A 267 9.40 -53.94 15.09
N THR A 268 10.41 -53.56 14.32
CA THR A 268 10.48 -53.37 12.87
C THR A 268 9.76 -54.42 12.01
N VAL A 269 9.03 -53.99 10.97
CA VAL A 269 8.81 -54.79 9.74
C VAL A 269 8.92 -53.90 8.51
N LYS A 270 10.01 -54.07 7.77
CA LYS A 270 10.11 -53.71 6.35
C LYS A 270 9.21 -54.67 5.57
N LYS A 271 8.34 -54.14 4.71
CA LYS A 271 7.69 -54.93 3.66
C LYS A 271 7.65 -54.10 2.38
N GLU A 272 8.62 -54.34 1.52
CA GLU A 272 8.42 -54.23 0.08
C GLU A 272 7.34 -55.24 -0.33
N VAL A 273 6.52 -54.90 -1.33
CA VAL A 273 6.04 -55.77 -2.41
C VAL A 273 4.92 -55.07 -3.19
N SER A 274 5.20 -54.91 -4.49
CA SER A 274 4.33 -54.98 -5.68
C SER A 274 3.07 -54.10 -5.83
N ALA A 275 3.11 -53.34 -6.92
CA ALA A 275 2.19 -53.40 -8.07
C ALA A 275 0.70 -53.73 -7.81
N SER A 276 -0.18 -52.76 -8.08
CA SER A 276 -1.25 -52.85 -9.08
C SER A 276 -2.16 -51.60 -8.99
N GLN A 277 -2.64 -51.14 -10.15
CA GLN A 277 -3.46 -49.94 -10.32
C GLN A 277 -4.84 -50.03 -9.62
N PRO A 278 -5.57 -48.91 -9.47
CA PRO A 278 -6.47 -48.55 -10.56
C PRO A 278 -6.41 -47.06 -10.92
N GLN A 279 -6.52 -46.80 -12.22
CA GLN A 279 -6.78 -45.49 -12.78
C GLN A 279 -8.13 -44.96 -12.29
N GLY A 280 -8.14 -44.30 -11.13
CA GLY A 280 -9.24 -43.46 -10.70
C GLY A 280 -9.23 -42.18 -11.52
N SER A 281 -10.02 -42.16 -12.60
CA SER A 281 -10.31 -40.97 -13.39
C SER A 281 -10.84 -39.86 -12.49
N LYS A 282 -9.94 -39.01 -11.97
CA LYS A 282 -10.30 -37.78 -11.27
C LYS A 282 -11.01 -36.91 -12.30
N LYS A 283 -12.34 -36.96 -12.31
CA LYS A 283 -13.22 -35.98 -12.95
C LYS A 283 -12.83 -34.62 -12.37
N LYS A 284 -11.88 -33.94 -13.02
CA LYS A 284 -11.63 -32.53 -12.81
C LYS A 284 -12.96 -31.87 -13.14
N ARG A 285 -13.69 -31.46 -12.10
CA ARG A 285 -14.85 -30.58 -12.21
C ARG A 285 -14.30 -29.28 -12.80
N ILE A 286 -14.27 -29.22 -14.13
CA ILE A 286 -14.04 -28.01 -14.87
C ILE A 286 -15.30 -27.21 -14.66
N THR A 287 -15.32 -26.36 -13.64
CA THR A 287 -16.31 -25.29 -13.53
C THR A 287 -15.98 -24.29 -14.63
N THR A 288 -16.44 -24.59 -15.85
CA THR A 288 -16.43 -23.68 -17.00
C THR A 288 -17.39 -22.55 -16.69
N THR A 289 -16.90 -21.54 -15.98
CA THR A 289 -17.49 -20.20 -16.06
C THR A 289 -17.26 -19.72 -17.48
N THR A 290 -18.27 -19.85 -18.33
CA THR A 290 -18.33 -19.33 -19.70
C THR A 290 -18.17 -17.82 -19.67
N THR A 291 -16.92 -17.37 -19.57
CA THR A 291 -16.55 -15.97 -19.67
C THR A 291 -16.45 -15.68 -21.15
N THR A 292 -17.34 -14.84 -21.64
CA THR A 292 -17.42 -14.38 -23.04
C THR A 292 -16.09 -13.74 -23.45
N THR A 293 -15.19 -14.54 -24.01
CA THR A 293 -13.96 -14.08 -24.62
C THR A 293 -14.30 -13.38 -25.93
N ILE A 294 -14.13 -12.06 -25.98
CA ILE A 294 -14.05 -11.33 -27.24
C ILE A 294 -12.90 -11.97 -28.05
N PRO A 295 -13.15 -12.56 -29.23
CA PRO A 295 -12.10 -13.21 -30.01
C PRO A 295 -11.01 -12.19 -30.37
N GLY A 296 -9.75 -12.52 -30.07
CA GLY A 296 -8.57 -11.68 -30.33
C GLY A 296 -7.96 -10.94 -29.13
N LEU A 297 -8.53 -11.06 -27.92
CA LEU A 297 -7.97 -10.49 -26.69
C LEU A 297 -7.52 -11.59 -25.70
N SER A 298 -6.62 -12.49 -26.11
CA SER A 298 -6.08 -13.50 -25.20
C SER A 298 -5.25 -12.83 -24.08
N LEU A 299 -5.79 -12.81 -22.86
CA LEU A 299 -5.17 -12.22 -21.67
C LEU A 299 -4.19 -13.20 -20.99
N ALA A 300 -3.36 -13.91 -21.76
CA ALA A 300 -2.58 -15.07 -21.31
C ALA A 300 -1.60 -14.80 -20.15
N LYS A 301 -1.33 -13.53 -19.80
CA LYS A 301 -0.44 -13.14 -18.71
C LYS A 301 -1.15 -12.92 -17.37
N TRP A 302 -2.47 -12.95 -17.30
CA TRP A 302 -3.19 -12.59 -16.08
C TRP A 302 -3.64 -13.82 -15.31
N SER A 303 -3.49 -13.73 -13.99
CA SER A 303 -4.04 -14.73 -13.08
C SER A 303 -5.54 -14.91 -13.31
N THR A 304 -6.05 -16.11 -13.03
CA THR A 304 -7.46 -16.46 -13.19
C THR A 304 -8.36 -15.36 -12.60
N PRO A 305 -9.37 -14.88 -13.36
CA PRO A 305 -10.25 -13.82 -12.90
C PRO A 305 -10.92 -14.23 -11.58
N LYS A 306 -10.98 -13.32 -10.62
CA LYS A 306 -11.66 -13.54 -9.34
C LYS A 306 -13.00 -12.81 -9.36
N VAL A 307 -14.06 -13.46 -8.89
CA VAL A 307 -15.36 -12.79 -8.75
C VAL A 307 -15.19 -11.56 -7.84
N LEU A 308 -15.63 -10.39 -8.33
CA LEU A 308 -15.59 -9.12 -7.62
C LEU A 308 -16.58 -9.10 -6.46
N ARG A 309 -16.23 -9.78 -5.36
CA ARG A 309 -17.01 -9.76 -4.12
C ARG A 309 -16.66 -8.53 -3.29
N PRO A 310 -17.60 -7.94 -2.53
CA PRO A 310 -17.31 -6.83 -1.62
C PRO A 310 -16.10 -7.09 -0.71
N ARG A 311 -15.99 -8.31 -0.16
CA ARG A 311 -14.84 -8.75 0.64
C ARG A 311 -13.51 -8.68 -0.09
N LEU A 312 -13.48 -9.03 -1.38
CA LEU A 312 -12.26 -8.92 -2.18
C LEU A 312 -11.83 -7.46 -2.30
N MET A 313 -12.79 -6.56 -2.58
CA MET A 313 -12.54 -5.14 -2.71
C MET A 313 -12.07 -4.50 -1.40
N ARG A 314 -12.71 -4.80 -0.26
CA ARG A 314 -12.28 -4.34 1.07
C ARG A 314 -10.82 -4.66 1.35
N ARG A 315 -10.41 -5.91 1.14
CA ARG A 315 -9.01 -6.34 1.25
C ARG A 315 -8.06 -5.59 0.32
N ARG A 316 -8.54 -5.17 -0.85
CA ARG A 316 -7.71 -4.34 -1.76
C ARG A 316 -7.61 -2.90 -1.27
N TYR A 317 -8.67 -2.33 -0.69
CA TYR A 317 -8.59 -1.01 -0.03
C TYR A 317 -7.68 -1.04 1.20
N GLU A 318 -7.77 -2.08 2.03
CA GLU A 318 -6.86 -2.34 3.16
C GLU A 318 -5.41 -2.38 2.67
N ALA A 319 -5.12 -3.15 1.62
CA ALA A 319 -3.78 -3.21 1.02
C ALA A 319 -3.29 -1.85 0.48
N VAL A 320 -4.18 -0.99 0.02
CA VAL A 320 -3.84 0.39 -0.38
C VAL A 320 -3.48 1.22 0.86
N LEU A 321 -4.27 1.15 1.94
CA LEU A 321 -4.01 1.82 3.21
C LEU A 321 -2.72 1.34 3.89
N GLU A 322 -2.47 0.03 3.92
CA GLU A 322 -1.23 -0.59 4.42
C GLU A 322 0.02 -0.04 3.74
N ASN A 323 -0.08 0.25 2.45
CA ASN A 323 1.04 0.74 1.67
C ASN A 323 1.16 2.27 1.67
N ALA A 324 0.16 2.98 2.16
CA ALA A 324 0.04 4.43 2.05
C ALA A 324 0.60 5.15 3.28
N PRO A 325 1.78 5.80 3.19
CA PRO A 325 2.28 6.60 4.29
C PRO A 325 1.41 7.85 4.49
N ILE A 326 1.18 8.18 5.75
CA ILE A 326 0.51 9.38 6.21
C ILE A 326 1.56 10.22 6.92
N VAL A 327 1.69 11.48 6.51
CA VAL A 327 2.64 12.41 7.14
C VAL A 327 1.91 13.18 8.21
N ILE A 328 2.33 13.01 9.46
CA ILE A 328 1.80 13.71 10.62
C ILE A 328 2.81 14.80 11.00
N VAL A 329 2.34 16.03 11.07
CA VAL A 329 3.12 17.20 11.49
C VAL A 329 2.57 17.65 12.83
N GLU A 330 3.35 17.46 13.89
CA GLU A 330 3.01 17.84 15.26
C GLU A 330 3.79 19.08 15.67
N ARG A 331 3.12 20.08 16.25
CA ARG A 331 3.80 21.16 16.96
C ARG A 331 4.22 20.66 18.35
N VAL A 332 5.51 20.60 18.62
CA VAL A 332 6.04 20.28 19.96
C VAL A 332 5.89 21.54 20.81
N GLY A 333 4.79 21.64 21.55
CA GLY A 333 4.61 22.72 22.52
C GLY A 333 5.78 22.71 23.52
N SER A 334 6.40 23.87 23.73
CA SER A 334 7.51 24.08 24.68
C SER A 334 7.13 23.77 26.14
N GLY A 335 5.84 23.57 26.43
CA GLY A 335 5.31 23.36 27.78
C GLY A 335 5.00 21.92 28.18
N SER A 336 5.00 20.93 27.28
CA SER A 336 4.75 19.53 27.67
C SER A 336 6.04 18.89 28.17
N LYS A 337 6.50 19.32 29.35
CA LYS A 337 7.41 18.51 30.18
C LYS A 337 6.67 17.20 30.43
N GLY A 338 7.18 16.14 29.82
CA GLY A 338 6.49 14.86 29.71
C GLY A 338 5.95 14.39 31.05
N ASN A 339 4.65 14.10 31.07
CA ASN A 339 4.10 13.08 31.93
C ASN A 339 4.67 11.74 31.42
N GLN A 340 5.96 11.48 31.70
CA GLN A 340 6.47 10.13 31.72
C GLN A 340 5.67 9.45 32.83
N VAL A 341 4.64 8.71 32.43
CA VAL A 341 3.94 7.77 33.29
C VAL A 341 5.01 6.98 34.04
N GLY A 342 5.10 7.25 35.33
CA GLY A 342 6.03 6.60 36.23
C GLY A 342 5.89 5.09 36.07
N ARG A 343 6.95 4.47 35.56
CA ARG A 343 7.22 3.06 35.81
C ARG A 343 7.41 2.95 37.32
N GLY A 344 6.35 2.56 38.01
CA GLY A 344 6.43 2.10 39.39
C GLY A 344 7.48 1.01 39.51
N GLU A 345 8.35 1.15 40.50
CA GLU A 345 9.25 0.12 40.98
C GLU A 345 8.43 -1.09 41.48
N GLY A 346 8.10 -1.99 40.57
CA GLY A 346 7.64 -3.33 40.89
C GLY A 346 8.81 -4.30 40.82
N LYS A 347 9.49 -4.53 41.96
CA LYS A 347 10.31 -5.73 42.16
C LYS A 347 9.40 -6.96 42.05
N GLY A 348 9.57 -7.77 41.00
CA GLY A 348 9.00 -9.12 40.99
C GLY A 348 8.79 -9.71 39.60
N GLY A 349 9.40 -10.87 39.36
CA GLY A 349 8.81 -11.88 38.48
C GLY A 349 9.18 -11.82 36.99
N LYS A 350 10.37 -12.35 36.71
CA LYS A 350 10.82 -12.97 35.45
C LYS A 350 9.68 -13.63 34.65
N LYS A 351 9.33 -13.08 33.48
CA LYS A 351 8.86 -13.80 32.28
C LYS A 351 9.00 -12.89 31.06
N GLU A 352 10.03 -13.15 30.25
CA GLU A 352 10.34 -12.42 29.02
C GLU A 352 9.30 -12.74 27.93
N THR A 353 8.40 -11.82 27.67
CA THR A 353 7.69 -11.74 26.38
C THR A 353 8.25 -10.54 25.59
N LYS A 354 9.17 -10.83 24.67
CA LYS A 354 9.72 -9.86 23.72
C LYS A 354 8.63 -9.40 22.74
N HIS A 355 7.91 -8.34 23.07
CA HIS A 355 7.14 -7.60 22.07
C HIS A 355 8.06 -6.58 21.37
N PRO A 356 8.08 -6.55 20.01
CA PRO A 356 8.89 -5.60 19.28
C PRO A 356 8.31 -4.19 19.43
N SER A 357 9.06 -3.31 20.08
CA SER A 357 8.73 -1.88 20.18
C SER A 357 8.84 -1.24 18.79
N GLU A 358 7.74 -0.63 18.33
CA GLU A 358 7.69 0.18 17.12
C GLU A 358 8.58 1.42 17.29
N LYS A 359 9.85 1.32 16.87
CA LYS A 359 10.77 2.45 16.75
C LYS A 359 10.31 3.35 15.61
N SER A 360 9.36 4.24 15.88
CA SER A 360 9.01 5.32 14.96
C SER A 360 10.22 6.25 14.80
N SER A 361 10.71 6.39 13.56
CA SER A 361 11.87 7.21 13.21
C SER A 361 11.52 8.69 13.29
N ALA A 362 11.47 9.24 14.51
CA ALA A 362 11.26 10.65 14.74
C ALA A 362 12.57 11.42 14.51
N SER A 363 12.68 12.08 13.35
CA SER A 363 13.76 13.05 13.14
C SER A 363 13.40 14.34 13.88
N LYS A 364 14.11 14.64 14.98
CA LYS A 364 14.08 15.97 15.61
C LYS A 364 14.81 16.94 14.69
N ALA A 365 14.09 17.74 13.92
CA ALA A 365 14.69 18.84 13.17
C ALA A 365 15.09 19.94 14.16
N SER A 366 16.39 20.16 14.34
CA SER A 366 16.95 21.13 15.30
C SER A 366 16.47 22.54 15.00
N GLY A 367 15.93 23.22 16.01
CA GLY A 367 15.62 24.66 16.00
C GLY A 367 14.13 25.02 15.91
N ASN A 368 13.29 24.12 15.38
CA ASN A 368 11.87 24.38 15.23
C ASN A 368 11.05 23.39 16.06
N ASN A 369 10.10 23.91 16.84
CA ASN A 369 9.13 23.18 17.65
C ASN A 369 8.15 22.32 16.82
N VAL A 370 8.62 21.60 15.81
CA VAL A 370 7.81 20.79 14.89
C VAL A 370 8.44 19.42 14.72
N ARG A 371 7.67 18.38 15.05
CA ARG A 371 8.03 16.97 14.88
C ARG A 371 7.26 16.42 13.68
N ILE A 372 7.96 15.74 12.79
CA ILE A 372 7.36 15.06 11.65
C ILE A 372 7.38 13.57 11.94
N GLN A 373 6.22 12.95 11.93
CA GLN A 373 6.05 11.51 12.06
C GLN A 373 5.46 10.95 10.77
N ILE A 374 5.88 9.74 10.41
CA ILE A 374 5.26 9.01 9.31
C ILE A 374 4.61 7.79 9.92
N ARG A 375 3.32 7.63 9.66
CA ARG A 375 2.54 6.49 10.11
C ARG A 375 1.88 5.82 8.91
N LEU A 376 1.45 4.59 9.12
CA LEU A 376 0.46 3.93 8.27
C LEU A 376 -0.90 4.05 8.97
N SER A 377 -1.99 3.83 8.24
CA SER A 377 -3.32 3.75 8.87
C SER A 377 -3.34 2.63 9.91
N ASP A 378 -4.04 2.82 11.02
CA ASP A 378 -4.21 1.78 12.04
C ASP A 378 -5.22 0.72 11.60
N PHE A 379 -6.17 1.07 10.72
CA PHE A 379 -7.13 0.12 10.14
C PHE A 379 -6.44 -0.99 9.34
N ALA A 380 -5.32 -0.65 8.71
CA ALA A 380 -4.45 -1.58 8.00
C ALA A 380 -3.82 -2.65 8.90
N LYS A 381 -3.64 -2.38 10.21
CA LYS A 381 -3.03 -3.33 11.15
C LYS A 381 -4.04 -4.32 11.76
N SER A 382 -5.35 -4.05 11.65
CA SER A 382 -6.40 -4.85 12.29
C SER A 382 -6.48 -6.27 11.73
N GLY A 383 -6.11 -6.45 10.46
CA GLY A 383 -5.77 -7.76 9.91
C GLY A 383 -4.34 -8.10 10.28
N LYS A 384 -4.08 -8.57 11.51
CA LYS A 384 -2.79 -9.21 11.85
C LYS A 384 -2.48 -10.27 10.79
N GLY A 385 -1.62 -9.91 9.84
CA GLY A 385 -1.11 -10.72 8.74
C GLY A 385 -0.22 -11.88 9.19
N GLY A 386 -0.61 -12.59 10.25
CA GLY A 386 -0.27 -13.98 10.38
C GLY A 386 -1.14 -14.74 9.38
N ILE A 387 -0.49 -15.38 8.41
CA ILE A 387 -1.07 -16.36 7.49
C ILE A 387 -1.88 -17.48 8.23
N GLY A 388 -1.84 -17.56 9.57
CA GLY A 388 -2.42 -18.65 10.37
C GLY A 388 -3.85 -18.47 10.88
N VAL A 389 -4.47 -17.28 10.87
CA VAL A 389 -5.86 -17.15 11.36
C VAL A 389 -6.70 -16.44 10.31
N MET A 390 -7.31 -17.23 9.43
CA MET A 390 -8.53 -16.80 8.75
C MET A 390 -9.43 -16.15 9.80
N GLY A 391 -9.75 -14.86 9.62
CA GLY A 391 -10.74 -14.21 10.46
C GLY A 391 -12.03 -15.03 10.45
N GLU A 392 -12.85 -14.94 11.49
CA GLU A 392 -14.12 -15.69 11.56
C GLU A 392 -15.00 -15.44 10.33
N GLU A 393 -14.95 -14.23 9.78
CA GLU A 393 -15.60 -13.86 8.53
C GLU A 393 -15.01 -14.61 7.32
N ASP A 394 -13.70 -14.86 7.30
CA ASP A 394 -13.03 -15.60 6.24
C ASP A 394 -13.39 -17.07 6.21
N ARG A 395 -13.57 -17.69 7.39
CA ARG A 395 -14.06 -19.07 7.52
C ARG A 395 -15.47 -19.18 6.97
N TRP A 396 -16.37 -18.28 7.38
CA TRP A 396 -17.77 -18.30 6.98
C TRP A 396 -17.99 -18.20 5.47
N TRP A 397 -17.31 -17.25 4.80
CA TRP A 397 -17.43 -17.10 3.35
C TRP A 397 -16.84 -18.28 2.56
N ASN A 398 -15.84 -18.96 3.11
CA ASN A 398 -15.28 -20.18 2.50
C ASN A 398 -16.22 -21.38 2.68
N GLU A 399 -16.90 -21.48 3.83
CA GLU A 399 -17.92 -22.51 4.09
C GLU A 399 -19.12 -22.36 3.15
N ARG A 400 -19.57 -21.13 2.90
CA ARG A 400 -20.74 -20.89 2.03
C ARG A 400 -20.42 -21.04 0.54
N GLY A 401 -19.22 -20.64 0.10
CA GLY A 401 -18.78 -20.83 -1.29
C GLY A 401 -18.47 -22.28 -1.67
N ALA A 402 -18.45 -23.22 -0.71
CA ALA A 402 -18.34 -24.65 -0.94
C ALA A 402 -19.71 -25.35 -1.02
N ALA A 403 -20.79 -24.67 -0.62
CA ALA A 403 -22.15 -25.19 -0.62
C ALA A 403 -22.96 -24.84 -1.87
N GLU A 404 -22.45 -23.91 -2.69
CA GLU A 404 -22.90 -23.65 -4.08
C GLU A 404 -21.95 -24.36 -5.05
#